data_AF-A0A8J8VVI9-F1
#
_entry.id   AF-A0A8J8VVI9-F1
#
_cell.length_a   1.000
_cell.length_b   1.000
_cell.length_c   1.000
_cell.angle_alpha   90.00
_cell.angle_beta   90.00
_cell.angle_gamma   90.00
#
_symmetry.space_group_name_H-M   'P 1'
#
loop_
_entity.id
_entity.type
_entity.pdbx_description
1 polymer ?
#
loop_
_entity_poly.entity_id
_entity_poly.type
_entity_poly.pdbx_seq_one_letter_code
_entity_poly.pdbx_strand_id
1 'polypeptide(L)'
;MESSKFTDIDVPALYNFLDFEASVGNDPIVTIDDQQFQVIQRTMTMIFDSDTVTGSTILSDNIDGKEVLLARFAHDGFPVVSGDSLKSTWTFVRLI
;
A
#
# COMPACT_ATOMS: atom_id res chain seq x y z
N MET A 1 -6.25 -17.34 -1.32
CA MET A 1 -5.87 -16.33 -2.33
C MET A 1 -4.91 -15.36 -1.66
N GLU A 2 -3.97 -14.74 -2.38
CA GLU A 2 -3.05 -13.78 -1.76
C GLU A 2 -3.77 -12.59 -1.11
N SER A 3 -4.98 -12.27 -1.59
CA SER A 3 -5.87 -11.27 -0.99
C SER A 3 -6.27 -11.57 0.46
N SER A 4 -6.28 -12.83 0.90
CA SER A 4 -6.58 -13.18 2.31
C SER A 4 -5.42 -12.86 3.26
N LYS A 5 -4.27 -12.42 2.72
CA LYS A 5 -3.13 -11.96 3.51
C LYS A 5 -3.20 -10.47 3.82
N PHE A 6 -4.13 -9.70 3.24
CA PHE A 6 -4.31 -8.33 3.67
C PHE A 6 -5.07 -8.29 5.00
N THR A 7 -4.47 -7.68 6.01
CA THR A 7 -5.02 -7.50 7.36
C THR A 7 -5.04 -6.03 7.71
N ASP A 8 -5.72 -5.69 8.81
CA ASP A 8 -5.72 -4.35 9.39
C ASP A 8 -6.11 -3.26 8.37
N ILE A 9 -7.07 -3.58 7.50
CA ILE A 9 -7.48 -2.70 6.40
C ILE A 9 -8.45 -1.66 6.95
N ASP A 10 -8.04 -0.39 6.94
CA ASP A 10 -8.94 0.75 7.13
C ASP A 10 -9.54 1.11 5.76
N VAL A 11 -10.68 0.50 5.44
CA VAL A 11 -11.32 0.62 4.14
C VAL A 11 -11.69 2.09 3.81
N PRO A 12 -12.34 2.87 4.71
CA PRO A 12 -12.61 4.28 4.46
C PRO A 12 -11.34 5.11 4.21
N ALA A 13 -10.30 4.95 5.03
CA ALA A 13 -9.06 5.70 4.85
C ALA A 13 -8.35 5.31 3.54
N LEU A 14 -8.34 4.02 3.20
CA LEU A 14 -7.77 3.52 1.95
C LEU A 14 -8.49 4.09 0.73
N TYR A 15 -9.82 4.17 0.74
CA TYR A 15 -10.56 4.79 -0.37
C TYR A 15 -10.23 6.28 -0.53
N ASN A 16 -10.22 7.03 0.57
CA ASN A 16 -9.85 8.45 0.53
C ASN A 16 -8.42 8.66 0.01
N PHE A 17 -7.49 7.81 0.46
CA PHE A 17 -6.12 7.79 -0.04
C PHE A 17 -6.10 7.54 -1.54
N LEU A 18 -6.78 6.50 -2.03
CA LEU A 18 -6.82 6.17 -3.47
C LEU A 18 -7.49 7.27 -4.32
N ASP A 19 -8.51 7.95 -3.80
CA ASP A 19 -9.15 9.08 -4.47
C ASP A 19 -8.23 10.29 -4.58
N PHE A 20 -7.56 10.64 -3.49
CA PHE A 20 -6.55 11.69 -3.49
C PHE A 20 -5.42 11.36 -4.48
N GLU A 21 -4.88 10.16 -4.37
CA GLU A 21 -3.79 9.67 -5.21
C GLU A 21 -4.16 9.64 -6.70
N ALA A 22 -5.38 9.22 -7.03
CA ALA A 22 -5.92 9.27 -8.39
C ALA A 22 -6.11 10.71 -8.92
N SER A 23 -6.34 11.69 -8.02
CA SER A 23 -6.53 13.10 -8.41
C SER A 23 -5.23 13.82 -8.75
N VAL A 24 -4.12 13.37 -8.19
CA VAL A 24 -2.78 13.96 -8.39
C VAL A 24 -1.93 13.17 -9.40
N GLY A 25 -2.28 11.91 -9.64
CA GLY A 25 -1.57 11.01 -10.54
C GLY A 25 -2.13 10.95 -11.96
N ASN A 26 -1.40 10.27 -12.84
CA ASN A 26 -1.89 9.82 -14.15
C ASN A 26 -2.03 8.30 -14.12
N ASP A 27 -2.83 7.78 -13.18
CA ASP A 27 -3.07 6.35 -13.07
C ASP A 27 -3.79 5.84 -14.34
N PRO A 28 -3.29 4.78 -15.01
CA PRO A 28 -3.87 4.33 -16.27
C PRO A 28 -5.28 3.76 -16.08
N ILE A 29 -6.13 4.04 -17.08
CA ILE A 29 -7.45 3.41 -17.23
C ILE A 29 -7.33 2.32 -18.29
N VAL A 30 -7.76 1.11 -17.95
CA VAL A 30 -7.74 -0.06 -18.83
C VAL A 30 -9.19 -0.50 -19.09
N THR A 31 -9.50 -0.86 -20.34
CA THR A 31 -10.82 -1.39 -20.71
C THR A 31 -10.74 -2.91 -20.89
N ILE A 32 -11.60 -3.64 -20.17
CA ILE A 32 -11.74 -5.10 -20.25
C ILE A 32 -13.23 -5.40 -20.31
N ASP A 33 -13.69 -6.14 -21.32
CA ASP A 33 -15.10 -6.51 -21.49
C ASP A 33 -16.08 -5.33 -21.37
N ASP A 34 -15.76 -4.22 -22.05
CA ASP A 34 -16.50 -2.94 -22.02
C ASP A 34 -16.57 -2.23 -20.65
N GLN A 35 -15.87 -2.74 -19.64
CA GLN A 35 -15.72 -2.12 -18.33
C GLN A 35 -14.40 -1.37 -18.22
N GLN A 36 -14.43 -0.19 -17.59
CA GLN A 36 -13.23 0.60 -17.34
C GLN A 36 -12.71 0.35 -15.93
N PHE A 37 -11.42 0.07 -15.82
CA PHE A 37 -10.73 -0.14 -14.56
C PHE A 37 -9.62 0.88 -14.41
N GLN A 38 -9.57 1.53 -13.25
CA GLN A 38 -8.43 2.33 -12.86
C GLN A 38 -7.39 1.43 -12.19
N VAL A 39 -6.14 1.49 -12.65
CA VAL A 39 -5.02 0.74 -12.07
C VAL A 39 -4.11 1.74 -11.34
N ILE A 40 -4.06 1.64 -10.02
CA ILE A 40 -3.33 2.57 -9.15
C ILE A 40 -2.13 1.81 -8.57
N GLN A 41 -0.90 2.27 -8.85
CA GLN A 41 0.32 1.65 -8.33
C GLN A 41 1.06 2.60 -7.39
N ARG A 42 1.34 2.16 -6.16
CA ARG A 42 2.06 2.96 -5.17
C ARG A 42 3.28 2.22 -4.64
N THR A 43 4.38 2.94 -4.51
CA THR A 43 5.64 2.40 -4.04
C THR A 43 6.01 3.09 -2.74
N MET A 44 6.19 2.31 -1.68
CA MET A 44 6.71 2.82 -0.41
C MET A 44 8.09 2.26 -0.15
N THR A 45 8.94 3.07 0.46
CA THR A 45 10.24 2.64 0.95
C THR A 45 10.28 2.87 2.44
N MET A 46 10.52 1.81 3.21
CA MET A 46 10.78 1.89 4.64
C MET A 46 12.26 1.70 4.88
N ILE A 47 12.81 2.49 5.79
CA ILE A 47 14.21 2.40 6.22
C ILE A 47 14.21 1.88 7.65
N PHE A 48 15.02 0.88 7.94
CA PHE A 48 15.15 0.32 9.27
C PHE A 48 16.35 0.96 9.97
N ASP A 49 16.11 1.59 11.12
CA ASP A 49 17.14 2.22 11.95
C ASP A 49 17.62 1.33 13.10
N SER A 50 16.97 0.18 13.28
CA SER A 50 17.19 -0.77 14.37
C SER A 50 17.08 -2.21 13.88
N ASP A 51 17.78 -3.10 14.59
CA ASP A 51 17.83 -4.52 14.26
C ASP A 51 16.59 -5.24 14.81
N THR A 52 15.80 -5.87 13.93
CA THR A 52 14.57 -6.57 14.32
C THR A 52 14.28 -7.78 13.42
N VAL A 53 13.44 -8.70 13.88
CA VAL A 53 13.02 -9.89 13.10
C VAL A 53 11.70 -9.66 12.34
N THR A 54 11.00 -8.55 12.60
CA THR A 54 9.61 -8.37 12.19
C THR A 54 9.43 -7.19 11.25
N GLY A 55 10.27 -7.08 10.22
CA GLY A 55 9.97 -6.17 9.10
C GLY A 55 8.55 -6.45 8.59
N SER A 56 7.66 -5.46 8.61
CA SER A 56 6.24 -5.61 8.28
C SER A 56 5.94 -4.84 7.01
N THR A 57 5.26 -5.45 6.04
CA THR A 57 4.83 -4.76 4.82
C THR A 57 3.54 -3.99 5.09
N ILE A 58 3.64 -2.68 5.33
CA ILE A 58 2.50 -1.79 5.56
C ILE A 58 2.34 -0.77 4.43
N LEU A 59 1.10 -0.36 4.21
CA LEU A 59 0.73 0.85 3.48
C LEU A 59 0.19 1.84 4.50
N SER A 60 0.80 3.01 4.58
CA SER A 60 0.38 4.09 5.47
C SER A 60 0.32 5.42 4.73
N ASP A 61 -0.49 6.32 5.26
CA ASP A 61 -0.61 7.72 4.84
C ASP A 61 -0.20 8.66 5.98
N ASN A 62 0.17 9.89 5.66
CA ASN A 62 0.41 10.95 6.64
C ASN A 62 -0.70 11.98 6.58
N ILE A 63 -1.64 11.89 7.52
CA ILE A 63 -2.78 12.81 7.63
C ILE A 63 -2.51 13.73 8.82
N ASP A 64 -2.36 15.02 8.55
CA ASP A 64 -2.08 16.07 9.55
C ASP A 64 -0.87 15.75 10.45
N GLY A 65 0.20 15.21 9.87
CA GLY A 65 1.43 14.87 10.59
C GLY A 65 1.35 13.54 11.35
N LYS A 66 0.23 12.81 11.27
CA LYS A 66 0.04 11.51 11.92
C LYS A 66 0.06 10.40 10.89
N GLU A 67 0.82 9.35 11.19
CA GLU A 67 0.79 8.14 10.39
C GLU A 67 -0.55 7.41 10.62
N VAL A 68 -1.24 7.12 9.52
CA VAL A 68 -2.48 6.35 9.49
C VAL A 68 -2.21 5.06 8.72
N LEU A 69 -2.40 3.92 9.37
CA LEU A 69 -2.29 2.62 8.73
C LEU A 69 -3.48 2.39 7.79
N LEU A 70 -3.20 2.14 6.50
CA LEU A 70 -4.23 1.87 5.50
C LEU A 70 -4.45 0.38 5.29
N ALA A 71 -3.35 -0.38 5.19
CA ALA A 71 -3.38 -1.82 5.02
C ALA A 71 -2.06 -2.46 5.48
N ARG A 72 -2.15 -3.73 5.88
CA ARG A 72 -1.00 -4.57 6.16
C ARG A 72 -1.03 -5.82 5.29
N PHE A 73 0.11 -6.24 4.76
CA PHE A 73 0.25 -7.55 4.15
C PHE A 73 0.88 -8.51 5.16
N ALA A 74 0.13 -9.53 5.57
CA ALA A 74 0.53 -10.50 6.57
C ALA A 74 1.56 -11.49 6.00
N HIS A 75 2.71 -11.54 6.67
CA HIS A 75 3.77 -12.52 6.48
C HIS A 75 4.54 -12.68 7.81
N ASP A 76 5.42 -13.69 7.90
CA ASP A 76 6.14 -14.04 9.13
C ASP A 76 7.27 -13.05 9.52
N GLY A 77 7.28 -11.86 8.91
CA GLY A 77 8.40 -10.93 8.98
C GLY A 77 9.58 -11.34 8.10
N PHE A 78 10.63 -10.53 8.13
CA PHE A 78 11.96 -10.86 7.61
C PHE A 78 12.99 -10.20 8.53
N PRO A 79 14.18 -10.81 8.70
CA PRO A 79 15.25 -10.20 9.49
C PRO A 79 15.70 -8.92 8.80
N VAL A 80 15.81 -7.85 9.59
CA VAL A 80 16.32 -6.54 9.17
C VAL A 80 17.41 -6.09 10.13
N VAL A 81 18.42 -5.42 9.58
CA VAL A 81 19.45 -4.71 10.35
C VAL A 81 19.42 -3.22 10.04
N SER A 82 20.01 -2.42 10.92
CA SER A 82 20.12 -0.97 10.74
C SER A 82 20.80 -0.63 9.41
N GLY A 83 20.12 0.20 8.60
CA GLY A 83 20.54 0.57 7.25
C GLY A 83 19.87 -0.24 6.14
N ASP A 84 19.16 -1.32 6.45
CA ASP A 84 18.33 -2.01 5.47
C ASP A 84 17.17 -1.12 5.02
N SER A 85 16.67 -1.40 3.80
CA SER A 85 15.46 -0.79 3.29
C SER A 85 14.54 -1.84 2.67
N LEU A 86 13.24 -1.69 2.91
CA LEU A 86 12.20 -2.46 2.21
C LEU A 86 11.51 -1.54 1.22
N LYS A 87 11.47 -1.94 -0.04
CA LYS A 87 10.63 -1.33 -1.07
C LYS A 87 9.40 -2.20 -1.32
N SER A 88 8.22 -1.70 -0.99
CA SER A 88 6.94 -2.36 -1.27
C SER A 88 6.23 -1.68 -2.44
N THR A 89 5.60 -2.48 -3.31
CA THR A 89 4.77 -1.98 -4.42
C THR A 89 3.36 -2.51 -4.24
N TRP A 90 2.40 -1.59 -4.13
CA TRP A 90 0.99 -1.84 -3.93
C TRP A 90 0.26 -1.56 -5.24
N THR A 91 -0.51 -2.52 -5.73
CA THR A 91 -1.31 -2.35 -6.95
C THR A 91 -2.78 -2.51 -6.59
N PHE A 92 -3.56 -1.48 -6.88
CA PHE A 92 -5.00 -1.47 -6.70
C PHE A 92 -5.68 -1.43 -8.05
N VAL A 93 -6.76 -2.18 -8.17
CA VAL A 93 -7.61 -2.18 -9.36
C VAL A 93 -9.03 -1.91 -8.88
N ARG A 94 -9.65 -0.86 -9.42
CA ARG A 94 -11.05 -0.53 -9.11
C ARG A 94 -11.82 -0.26 -10.40
N LEU A 95 -13.09 -0.67 -10.41
CA LEU A 95 -14.05 -0.33 -11.46
C LEU A 95 -14.37 1.19 -11.37
N ILE A 96 -14.55 1.83 -12.51
CA ILE A 96 -14.95 3.25 -12.64
C ILE A 96 -16.38 3.36 -13.15
#